data_AF-A0A8S0H4H8-F1
#
_entry.id   AF-A0A8S0H4H8-F1
#
_cell.length_a   1.000
_cell.length_b   1.000
_cell.length_c   1.000
_cell.angle_alpha   90.00
_cell.angle_beta   90.00
_cell.angle_gamma   90.00
#
_symmetry.space_group_name_H-M   'P 1'
#
loop_
_entity.id
_entity.type
_entity.pdbx_description
1 polymer ?
#
loop_
_entity_poly.entity_id
_entity_poly.type
_entity_poly.pdbx_seq_one_letter_code
_entity_poly.pdbx_strand_id
1 'polypeptide(L)'
;MMLKRVFKHFHFCCGLGGGAKGFNRARSVVGNMLGTWQCIGGVDVDPVGLRDFERLAGVPGTLLDLFTRDQYVRFHGKEPPPGWREATAEDIRRAAGYQRPDAIFISSPCKGASGLLSEKMSLTPKYQALNELTLRCIWLMARPGQMIRCR
;
A
#
# COMPACT_ATOMS: atom_id res chain seq x y z
N MET A 1 -5.70 -18.42 31.09
CA MET A 1 -5.99 -18.88 29.72
C MET A 1 -5.45 -17.86 28.72
N MET A 2 -4.72 -18.29 27.69
CA MET A 2 -4.14 -17.40 26.68
C MET A 2 -5.09 -17.25 25.47
N LEU A 3 -5.53 -16.03 25.19
CA LEU A 3 -6.37 -15.70 24.03
C LEU A 3 -5.50 -15.60 22.77
N LYS A 4 -5.90 -16.24 21.68
CA LYS A 4 -5.21 -16.16 20.38
C LYS A 4 -6.01 -15.30 19.42
N ARG A 5 -5.38 -14.31 18.79
CA ARG A 5 -6.01 -13.46 17.77
C ARG A 5 -5.12 -13.33 16.54
N VAL A 6 -5.74 -13.42 15.37
CA VAL A 6 -5.10 -13.13 14.08
C VAL A 6 -5.56 -11.75 13.64
N PHE A 7 -4.61 -10.86 13.41
CA PHE A 7 -4.82 -9.52 12.87
C PHE A 7 -4.48 -9.50 11.38
N LYS A 8 -5.20 -8.72 10.60
CA LYS A 8 -5.06 -8.66 9.14
C LYS A 8 -4.26 -7.42 8.74
N HIS A 9 -3.38 -7.55 7.75
CA HIS A 9 -2.64 -6.41 7.22
C HIS A 9 -2.64 -6.32 5.70
N PHE A 10 -2.70 -5.09 5.19
CA PHE A 10 -2.68 -4.76 3.76
C PHE A 10 -1.53 -3.78 3.46
N HIS A 11 -0.92 -3.90 2.27
CA HIS A 11 0.31 -3.19 1.92
C HIS A 11 0.14 -2.32 0.66
N PHE A 12 0.34 -1.01 0.78
CA PHE A 12 0.45 -0.10 -0.36
C PHE A 12 1.92 0.14 -0.73
N CYS A 13 2.21 0.20 -2.04
CA CYS A 13 3.58 0.26 -2.56
C CYS A 13 4.40 -0.90 -1.98
N CYS A 14 3.84 -2.12 -2.09
CA CYS A 14 4.32 -3.27 -1.33
C CYS A 14 5.68 -3.79 -1.81
N GLY A 15 6.14 -3.36 -2.99
CA GLY A 15 7.38 -3.77 -3.61
C GLY A 15 7.52 -5.29 -3.61
N LEU A 16 8.72 -5.76 -3.23
CA LEU A 16 9.01 -7.19 -3.08
C LEU A 16 8.38 -7.85 -1.83
N GLY A 17 7.71 -7.10 -0.95
CA GLY A 17 7.00 -7.67 0.21
C GLY A 17 7.81 -7.86 1.50
N GLY A 18 8.92 -7.14 1.67
CA GLY A 18 9.71 -7.17 2.91
C GLY A 18 8.89 -6.80 4.17
N GLY A 19 8.04 -5.77 4.06
CA GLY A 19 7.10 -5.40 5.12
C GLY A 19 6.10 -6.52 5.43
N ALA A 20 5.48 -7.12 4.41
CA ALA A 20 4.52 -8.20 4.59
C ALA A 20 5.14 -9.43 5.26
N LYS A 21 6.35 -9.81 4.85
CA LYS A 21 7.13 -10.88 5.49
C LYS A 21 7.39 -10.60 6.97
N GLY A 22 7.74 -9.35 7.30
CA GLY A 22 7.95 -8.90 8.68
C GLY A 22 6.69 -9.08 9.53
N PHE A 23 5.54 -8.59 9.04
CA PHE A 23 4.25 -8.76 9.70
C PHE A 23 3.91 -10.24 9.88
N ASN A 24 3.94 -11.06 8.83
CA ASN A 24 3.59 -12.49 8.90
C ASN A 24 4.45 -13.27 9.92
N ARG A 25 5.70 -12.85 10.15
CA ARG A 25 6.60 -13.47 11.16
C ARG A 25 6.37 -12.94 12.58
N ALA A 26 5.71 -11.80 12.72
CA ALA A 26 5.54 -11.15 14.01
C ALA A 26 4.59 -11.95 14.91
N ARG A 27 5.03 -12.15 16.15
CA ARG A 27 4.23 -12.70 17.24
C ARG A 27 4.38 -11.77 18.43
N SER A 28 3.26 -11.24 18.91
CA SER A 28 3.24 -10.25 19.98
C SER A 28 2.38 -10.74 21.12
N VAL A 29 2.87 -10.61 22.35
CA VAL A 29 2.12 -10.96 23.56
C VAL A 29 1.88 -9.70 24.36
N VAL A 30 0.60 -9.40 24.64
CA VAL A 30 0.17 -8.27 25.48
C VAL A 30 -0.83 -8.81 26.50
N GLY A 31 -0.45 -8.79 27.79
CA GLY A 31 -1.24 -9.40 28.85
C GLY A 31 -1.47 -10.90 28.59
N ASN A 32 -2.73 -11.32 28.54
CA ASN A 32 -3.12 -12.71 28.24
C ASN A 32 -3.43 -12.97 26.76
N MET A 33 -3.12 -12.04 25.85
CA MET A 33 -3.37 -12.18 24.41
C MET A 33 -2.08 -12.44 23.62
N LEU A 34 -2.11 -13.47 22.78
CA LEU A 34 -1.14 -13.72 21.71
C LEU A 34 -1.73 -13.24 20.37
N GLY A 35 -1.13 -12.19 19.81
CA GLY A 35 -1.41 -11.66 18.49
C GLY A 35 -0.48 -12.24 17.43
N THR A 36 -1.06 -12.64 16.30
CA THR A 36 -0.36 -13.03 15.06
C THR A 36 -0.95 -12.27 13.89
N TRP A 37 -0.28 -12.27 12.75
CA TRP A 37 -0.65 -11.45 11.60
C TRP A 37 -0.85 -12.29 10.33
N GLN A 38 -1.79 -11.87 9.50
CA GLN A 38 -2.08 -12.43 8.20
C GLN A 38 -2.11 -11.34 7.14
N CYS A 39 -1.32 -11.51 6.08
CA CYS A 39 -1.40 -10.66 4.91
C CYS A 39 -2.69 -10.94 4.13
N ILE A 40 -3.43 -9.89 3.79
CA ILE A 40 -4.65 -10.01 2.98
C ILE A 40 -4.50 -9.43 1.57
N GLY A 41 -3.30 -8.98 1.21
CA GLY A 41 -2.99 -8.45 -0.11
C GLY A 41 -2.03 -7.27 -0.07
N GLY A 42 -1.63 -6.83 -1.25
CA GLY A 42 -0.86 -5.62 -1.46
C GLY A 42 -1.01 -5.08 -2.87
N VAL A 43 -0.62 -3.82 -3.09
CA VAL A 43 -0.67 -3.15 -4.39
C VAL A 43 0.69 -2.54 -4.71
N ASP A 44 1.12 -2.73 -5.95
CA ASP A 44 2.30 -2.08 -6.52
C ASP A 44 2.13 -1.91 -8.05
N VAL A 45 2.96 -1.05 -8.65
CA VAL A 45 3.05 -0.84 -10.10
C VAL A 45 4.14 -1.71 -10.74
N ASP A 46 5.04 -2.30 -9.95
CA ASP A 46 6.11 -3.17 -10.42
C ASP A 46 5.68 -4.66 -10.47
N PRO A 47 5.44 -5.23 -11.68
CA PRO A 47 5.05 -6.62 -11.80
C PRO A 47 6.15 -7.62 -11.37
N VAL A 48 7.42 -7.22 -11.32
CA VAL A 48 8.51 -8.07 -10.84
C VAL A 48 8.47 -8.14 -9.31
N GLY A 49 8.42 -6.99 -8.65
CA GLY A 49 8.23 -6.89 -7.21
C GLY A 49 7.02 -7.69 -6.72
N LEU A 50 5.89 -7.64 -7.44
CA LEU A 50 4.68 -8.39 -7.07
C LEU A 50 4.85 -9.91 -7.09
N ARG A 51 5.72 -10.46 -7.95
CA ARG A 51 6.01 -11.91 -7.93
C ARG A 51 6.78 -12.32 -6.68
N ASP A 52 7.70 -11.46 -6.24
CA ASP A 52 8.43 -11.70 -5.00
C ASP A 52 7.56 -11.43 -3.77
N PHE A 53 6.67 -10.43 -3.85
CA PHE A 53 5.65 -10.19 -2.84
C PHE A 53 4.81 -11.45 -2.61
N GLU A 54 4.31 -12.08 -3.67
CA GLU A 54 3.49 -13.30 -3.53
C GLU A 54 4.24 -14.41 -2.79
N ARG A 55 5.52 -14.64 -3.15
CA ARG A 55 6.38 -15.62 -2.48
C ARG A 55 6.63 -15.30 -1.01
N LEU A 56 6.80 -14.03 -0.66
CA LEU A 56 7.15 -13.61 0.71
C LEU A 56 5.93 -13.38 1.61
N ALA A 57 4.82 -12.91 1.05
CA ALA A 57 3.58 -12.60 1.75
C ALA A 57 2.62 -13.80 1.81
N GLY A 58 2.74 -14.76 0.89
CA GLY A 58 1.87 -15.93 0.79
C GLY A 58 0.49 -15.64 0.18
N VAL A 59 0.31 -14.45 -0.39
CA VAL A 59 -0.92 -14.00 -1.06
C VAL A 59 -0.57 -13.18 -2.29
N PRO A 60 -1.38 -13.21 -3.37
CA PRO A 60 -1.09 -12.45 -4.58
C PRO A 60 -1.10 -10.94 -4.30
N GLY A 61 -0.21 -10.22 -4.97
CA GLY A 61 -0.27 -8.77 -5.06
C GLY A 61 -1.06 -8.30 -6.28
N THR A 62 -1.57 -7.08 -6.23
CA THR A 62 -2.38 -6.47 -7.30
C THR A 62 -1.55 -5.45 -8.07
N LEU A 63 -1.41 -5.65 -9.38
CA LEU A 63 -0.77 -4.70 -10.28
C LEU A 63 -1.70 -3.52 -10.53
N LEU A 64 -1.42 -2.38 -9.91
CA LEU A 64 -2.26 -1.19 -10.00
C LEU A 64 -1.44 0.07 -9.74
N ASP A 65 -1.56 1.02 -10.65
CA ASP A 65 -1.01 2.36 -10.47
C ASP A 65 -1.90 3.17 -9.52
N LEU A 66 -1.30 3.67 -8.44
CA LEU A 66 -1.99 4.39 -7.37
C LEU A 66 -2.11 5.89 -7.65
N PHE A 67 -1.41 6.42 -8.65
CA PHE A 67 -1.47 7.83 -9.01
C PHE A 67 -2.86 8.30 -9.43
N THR A 68 -3.14 9.57 -9.18
CA THR A 68 -4.15 10.31 -9.96
C THR A 68 -3.57 10.67 -11.33
N ARG A 69 -4.42 11.06 -12.28
CA ARG A 69 -3.97 11.46 -13.62
C ARG A 69 -3.01 12.65 -13.54
N ASP A 70 -3.30 13.63 -12.67
CA ASP A 70 -2.42 14.78 -12.41
C ASP A 70 -1.04 14.33 -11.90
N GLN A 71 -1.02 13.45 -10.90
CA GLN A 71 0.23 12.91 -10.36
C GLN A 71 1.05 12.17 -11.42
N TYR A 72 0.37 11.36 -12.26
CA TYR A 72 1.01 10.65 -13.36
C TYR A 72 1.68 11.63 -14.33
N VAL A 73 0.95 12.66 -14.79
CA VAL A 73 1.48 13.65 -15.74
C VAL A 73 2.64 14.44 -15.14
N ARG A 74 2.52 14.89 -13.88
CA ARG A 74 3.61 15.62 -13.18
C ARG A 74 4.86 14.76 -12.99
N PHE A 75 4.68 13.47 -12.74
CA PHE A 75 5.81 12.55 -12.51
C PHE A 75 6.50 12.11 -13.81
N HIS A 76 5.71 11.75 -14.83
CA HIS A 76 6.19 11.20 -16.09
C HIS A 76 6.41 12.24 -17.20
N GLY A 77 5.83 13.43 -17.09
CA GLY A 77 5.88 14.48 -18.12
C GLY A 77 5.05 14.17 -19.36
N LYS A 78 4.11 13.21 -19.29
CA LYS A 78 3.26 12.78 -20.41
C LYS A 78 1.93 12.23 -19.91
N GLU A 79 0.94 12.19 -20.78
CA GLU A 79 -0.34 11.54 -20.53
C GLU A 79 -0.19 10.02 -20.33
N PRO A 80 -1.03 9.41 -19.49
CA PRO A 80 -1.03 7.97 -19.31
C PRO A 80 -1.47 7.25 -20.59
N PRO A 81 -1.03 6.00 -20.78
CA PRO A 81 -1.36 5.23 -21.99
C PRO A 81 -2.86 4.92 -22.08
N PRO A 82 -3.38 4.61 -23.28
CA PRO A 82 -4.76 4.16 -23.44
C PRO A 82 -5.09 2.96 -22.55
N GLY A 83 -6.26 3.00 -21.90
CA GLY A 83 -6.71 1.96 -20.97
C GLY A 83 -6.22 2.13 -19.53
N TRP A 84 -5.31 3.07 -19.26
CA TRP A 84 -5.00 3.47 -17.89
C TRP A 84 -6.20 4.18 -17.26
N ARG A 85 -6.44 3.91 -15.98
CA ARG A 85 -7.46 4.57 -15.17
C ARG A 85 -6.95 4.78 -13.76
N GLU A 86 -7.48 5.78 -13.08
CA GLU A 86 -7.17 5.99 -11.68
C GLU A 86 -7.66 4.81 -10.82
N ALA A 87 -6.83 4.44 -9.84
CA ALA A 87 -7.23 3.51 -8.80
C ALA A 87 -8.46 4.04 -8.02
N THR A 88 -9.37 3.14 -7.67
CA THR A 88 -10.54 3.46 -6.84
C THR A 88 -10.46 2.72 -5.51
N ALA A 89 -11.25 3.15 -4.52
CA ALA A 89 -11.38 2.42 -3.26
C ALA A 89 -11.88 0.98 -3.47
N GLU A 90 -12.72 0.75 -4.47
CA GLU A 90 -13.23 -0.58 -4.81
C GLU A 90 -12.12 -1.50 -5.34
N ASP A 91 -11.14 -0.96 -6.07
CA ASP A 91 -9.96 -1.73 -6.47
C ASP A 91 -9.15 -2.18 -5.26
N ILE A 92 -9.00 -1.32 -4.24
CA ILE A 92 -8.31 -1.65 -3.00
C ILE A 92 -9.09 -2.69 -2.20
N ARG A 93 -10.43 -2.57 -2.11
CA ARG A 93 -11.28 -3.56 -1.45
C ARG A 93 -11.13 -4.93 -2.10
N ARG A 94 -11.17 -4.99 -3.43
CA ARG A 94 -10.96 -6.23 -4.20
C ARG A 94 -9.55 -6.78 -4.00
N ALA A 95 -8.52 -5.93 -4.01
CA ALA A 95 -7.14 -6.32 -3.73
C ALA A 95 -6.95 -6.91 -2.31
N ALA A 96 -7.77 -6.46 -1.35
CA ALA A 96 -7.83 -7.00 0.01
C ALA A 96 -8.76 -8.21 0.16
N GLY A 97 -9.29 -8.77 -0.95
CA GLY A 97 -10.25 -9.87 -0.94
C GLY A 97 -11.55 -9.52 -0.22
N TYR A 98 -11.97 -8.25 -0.26
CA TYR A 98 -13.08 -7.68 0.50
C TYR A 98 -12.97 -7.83 2.02
N GLN A 99 -11.78 -8.16 2.52
CA GLN A 99 -11.51 -8.24 3.96
C GLN A 99 -11.10 -6.88 4.49
N ARG A 100 -11.53 -6.58 5.72
CA ARG A 100 -11.10 -5.39 6.44
C ARG A 100 -9.72 -5.64 7.10
N PRO A 101 -8.68 -4.87 6.77
CA PRO A 101 -7.40 -4.92 7.49
C PRO A 101 -7.54 -4.31 8.89
N ASP A 102 -6.80 -4.86 9.85
CA ASP A 102 -6.56 -4.26 11.16
C ASP A 102 -5.39 -3.27 11.11
N ALA A 103 -4.42 -3.50 10.21
CA ALA A 103 -3.28 -2.63 9.98
C ALA A 103 -3.04 -2.38 8.48
N ILE A 104 -2.56 -1.19 8.16
CA ILE A 104 -2.18 -0.82 6.80
C ILE A 104 -0.76 -0.34 6.83
N PHE A 105 0.04 -0.90 5.94
CA PHE A 105 1.42 -0.53 5.75
C PHE A 105 1.55 0.26 4.44
N ILE A 106 2.17 1.43 4.49
CA ILE A 106 2.40 2.28 3.33
C ILE A 106 3.91 2.52 3.24
N SER A 107 4.53 2.02 2.17
CA SER A 107 5.94 2.26 1.85
C SER A 107 6.07 3.02 0.54
N SER A 108 5.42 4.17 0.47
CA SER A 108 5.48 5.07 -0.68
C SER A 108 6.92 5.56 -0.93
N PRO A 109 7.31 5.79 -2.20
CA PRO A 109 8.67 6.24 -2.52
C PRO A 109 9.03 7.56 -1.82
N CYS A 110 10.07 7.53 -1.00
CA CYS A 110 10.48 8.66 -0.16
C CYS A 110 11.52 9.59 -0.81
N LYS A 111 11.79 9.47 -2.13
CA LYS A 111 12.87 10.23 -2.78
C LYS A 111 12.76 11.73 -2.50
N GLY A 112 11.57 12.31 -2.67
CA GLY A 112 11.29 13.73 -2.43
C GLY A 112 11.30 14.15 -0.96
N ALA A 113 11.28 13.21 -0.02
CA ALA A 113 11.32 13.46 1.43
C ALA A 113 12.65 13.02 2.08
N SER A 114 13.62 12.60 1.28
CA SER A 114 14.93 12.14 1.75
C SER A 114 15.97 13.27 1.70
N GLY A 115 16.95 13.23 2.60
CA GLY A 115 18.10 14.16 2.57
C GLY A 115 19.08 13.92 1.40
N LEU A 116 18.76 13.00 0.48
CA LEU A 116 19.58 12.67 -0.69
C LEU A 116 19.28 13.59 -1.90
N LEU A 117 18.21 14.38 -1.84
CA LEU A 117 17.87 15.36 -2.87
C LEU A 117 18.08 16.78 -2.34
N SER A 118 18.50 17.69 -3.22
CA SER A 118 18.50 19.12 -2.89
C SER A 118 17.06 19.61 -2.70
N GLU A 119 16.89 20.61 -1.83
CA GLU A 119 15.59 21.24 -1.56
C GLU A 119 14.90 21.73 -2.85
N LYS A 120 15.67 22.35 -3.75
CA LYS A 120 15.16 22.79 -5.05
C LYS A 120 14.57 21.62 -5.86
N MET A 121 15.21 20.45 -5.83
CA MET A 121 14.72 19.28 -6.54
C MET A 121 13.50 18.66 -5.84
N SER A 122 13.51 18.55 -4.51
CA SER A 122 12.38 17.98 -3.76
C SER A 122 11.08 18.77 -3.94
N LEU A 123 11.17 20.08 -4.18
CA LEU A 123 10.03 20.96 -4.46
C LEU A 123 9.52 20.89 -5.90
N THR A 124 10.18 20.17 -6.81
CA THR A 124 9.70 20.06 -8.20
C THR A 124 8.38 19.30 -8.30
N PRO A 125 7.53 19.58 -9.31
CA PRO A 125 6.24 18.92 -9.49
C PRO A 125 6.33 17.39 -9.49
N LYS A 126 7.41 16.84 -10.06
CA LYS A 126 7.69 15.41 -10.12
C LYS A 126 7.81 14.77 -8.73
N TYR A 127 8.61 15.36 -7.83
CA TYR A 127 8.82 14.79 -6.51
C TYR A 127 7.67 15.09 -5.56
N GLN A 128 6.97 16.20 -5.75
CA GLN A 128 5.72 16.47 -5.04
C GLN A 128 4.64 15.43 -5.40
N ALA A 129 4.52 15.04 -6.67
CA ALA A 129 3.60 13.97 -7.08
C ALA A 129 3.91 12.62 -6.39
N LEU A 130 5.20 12.29 -6.18
CA LEU A 130 5.58 11.12 -5.39
C LEU A 130 5.25 11.26 -3.91
N ASN A 131 5.51 12.43 -3.30
CA ASN A 131 5.25 12.65 -1.89
C ASN A 131 3.74 12.57 -1.57
N GLU A 132 2.91 13.11 -2.46
CA GLU A 132 1.44 13.06 -2.37
C GLU A 132 0.88 11.62 -2.48
N LEU A 133 1.67 10.64 -2.95
CA LEU A 133 1.23 9.26 -3.07
C LEU A 133 0.87 8.64 -1.71
N THR A 134 1.54 9.05 -0.64
CA THR A 134 1.22 8.63 0.73
C THR A 134 -0.20 9.06 1.09
N LEU A 135 -0.53 10.32 0.83
CA LEU A 135 -1.85 10.88 1.10
C LEU A 135 -2.89 10.21 0.19
N ARG A 136 -2.55 9.95 -1.06
CA ARG A 136 -3.38 9.20 -2.00
C ARG A 136 -3.74 7.80 -1.48
N CYS A 137 -2.79 7.06 -0.92
CA CYS A 137 -3.03 5.76 -0.28
C CYS A 137 -4.01 5.89 0.90
N ILE A 138 -3.86 6.92 1.74
CA ILE A 138 -4.77 7.21 2.84
C ILE A 138 -6.18 7.48 2.31
N TRP A 139 -6.35 8.30 1.28
CA TRP A 139 -7.66 8.60 0.69
C TRP A 139 -8.36 7.40 0.06
N LEU A 140 -7.58 6.51 -0.57
CA LEU A 140 -8.11 5.26 -1.16
C LEU A 140 -8.64 4.30 -0.08
N MET A 141 -8.10 4.39 1.12
CA MET A 141 -8.51 3.58 2.26
C MET A 141 -9.62 4.22 3.11
N ALA A 142 -9.44 5.50 3.48
CA ALA A 142 -10.13 6.15 4.59
C ALA A 142 -11.42 6.89 4.19
N ARG A 143 -11.78 6.90 2.89
CA ARG A 143 -12.95 7.64 2.43
C ARG A 143 -14.23 7.16 3.15
N PRO A 144 -15.02 8.08 3.75
CA PRO A 144 -16.22 7.72 4.51
C PRO A 144 -17.17 6.86 3.67
N GLY A 145 -17.62 5.74 4.26
CA GLY A 145 -18.55 4.80 3.62
C GLY A 145 -17.91 3.60 2.92
N GLN A 146 -16.58 3.52 2.76
CA GLN A 146 -15.96 2.55 1.85
C GLN A 146 -15.15 1.39 2.47
N MET A 147 -14.71 1.40 3.74
CA MET A 147 -14.09 0.21 4.37
C MET A 147 -14.39 -0.02 5.86
N ILE A 148 -14.86 1.01 6.58
CA ILE A 148 -15.10 0.93 8.03
C ILE A 148 -16.48 0.29 8.35
N ARG A 149 -17.36 0.10 7.34
CA ARG A 149 -18.75 -0.33 7.52
C ARG A 149 -19.07 -1.80 7.22
N CYS A 150 -18.10 -2.68 6.99
CA CYS A 150 -18.40 -4.12 7.00
C CYS A 150 -18.51 -4.61 8.45
N ARG A 151 -19.69 -4.42 9.05
CA ARG A 151 -20.20 -5.25 10.15
C ARG A 151 -21.16 -6.27 9.54
#